data_AF-A0A553ESP0-F1
#
_entry.id   AF-A0A553ESP0-F1
#
_cell.length_a   1.000
_cell.length_b   1.000
_cell.length_c   1.000
_cell.angle_alpha   90.00
_cell.angle_beta   90.00
_cell.angle_gamma   90.00
#
_symmetry.space_group_name_H-M   'P 1'
#
loop_
_entity.id
_entity.type
_entity.pdbx_description
1 polymer ?
#
loop_
_entity_poly.entity_id
_entity_poly.type
_entity_poly.pdbx_seq_one_letter_code
_entity_poly.pdbx_strand_id
1 'polypeptide(L)'
;MKQMSFFICLFFTCLLCMPLKGQIRDSLERDSSYTPLHHHIWNSKAYQITHIGAPLILAGVLTYHKDKAFQNIRNSYIPRFRFHYDDYLQYSPGIVMLGLKSFGVEGRSSWGRMLTSDAFSAGIMALTVNTLKSTIHKERPDKSADNSFPSGHTATAFMFATMLHKEYGTTRSPLYSVLGYSLATGTALSRQMNNKHWFSDVLTGAGIGIVSTELGYYLADLIFKNKGIVRPPRTWNVSQDDSYSFFGLQMGYNIGEREMHLPEGIEIEGMGGAIASFNGAWFFRSHWGVGGKFTVAQTSPHVASDRFFSYHPETEAYIENFEAESMNYASLAGGIYYNACLCPDLHIGGSVLGGVGWSSSYRARIRYKGQETTDPLIHCTIHPIPNIDFSVYLMHATGQNFGVKLFLNYNTGIGKGNYTYYAPQADRNPSPVTDKTRYILHNFNIGFEIDALFWK
;
A
#
# COMPACT_ATOMS: atom_id res chain seq x y z
N MET A 1 12.81 18.15 14.00
CA MET A 1 14.00 17.52 14.63
C MET A 1 13.68 16.32 15.52
N LYS A 2 12.75 16.39 16.49
CA LYS A 2 12.43 15.26 17.40
C LYS A 2 12.02 13.96 16.69
N GLN A 3 11.21 14.05 15.62
CA GLN A 3 10.76 12.86 14.87
C GLN A 3 11.88 12.23 14.02
N MET A 4 12.76 13.05 13.42
CA MET A 4 13.97 12.55 12.71
C MET A 4 14.91 11.82 13.68
N SER A 5 15.10 12.35 14.90
CA SER A 5 15.86 11.67 15.95
C SER A 5 15.19 10.36 16.39
N PHE A 6 13.85 10.28 16.44
CA PHE A 6 13.13 9.05 16.74
C PHE A 6 13.33 7.97 15.67
N PHE A 7 13.32 8.32 14.38
CA PHE A 7 13.55 7.36 13.29
C PHE A 7 15.01 6.99 13.10
N ILE A 8 15.94 7.94 13.29
CA ILE A 8 17.36 7.62 13.40
C ILE A 8 17.53 6.64 14.56
N CYS A 9 16.94 6.91 15.74
CA CYS A 9 16.95 5.95 16.84
C CYS A 9 16.29 4.61 16.46
N LEU A 10 15.12 4.57 15.83
CA LEU A 10 14.43 3.30 15.49
C LEU A 10 15.20 2.48 14.44
N PHE A 11 15.75 3.15 13.42
CA PHE A 11 16.64 2.55 12.42
C PHE A 11 17.96 2.10 13.06
N PHE A 12 18.54 2.89 13.97
CA PHE A 12 19.71 2.49 14.76
C PHE A 12 19.37 1.40 15.78
N THR A 13 18.15 1.30 16.30
CA THR A 13 17.70 0.19 17.16
C THR A 13 17.53 -1.08 16.34
N CYS A 14 17.01 -0.97 15.11
CA CYS A 14 17.00 -2.08 14.14
C CYS A 14 18.41 -2.49 13.72
N LEU A 15 19.34 -1.52 13.59
CA LEU A 15 20.77 -1.80 13.42
C LEU A 15 21.37 -2.39 14.69
N LEU A 16 21.00 -1.99 15.91
CA LEU A 16 21.48 -2.56 17.18
C LEU A 16 20.93 -3.97 17.44
N CYS A 17 19.84 -4.36 16.76
CA CYS A 17 19.44 -5.75 16.57
C CYS A 17 20.35 -6.52 15.59
N MET A 18 21.59 -6.06 15.32
CA MET A 18 22.61 -6.93 14.76
C MET A 18 22.62 -8.20 15.62
N PRO A 19 22.62 -9.41 15.02
CA PRO A 19 23.07 -10.57 15.76
C PRO A 19 24.52 -10.27 16.13
N LEU A 20 24.76 -9.81 17.35
CA LEU A 20 26.04 -9.94 18.02
C LEU A 20 26.35 -11.44 17.96
N LYS A 21 27.12 -11.85 16.94
CA LYS A 21 27.86 -13.12 16.95
C LYS A 21 28.86 -13.00 18.08
N GLY A 22 28.36 -13.23 19.29
CA GLY A 22 29.02 -12.89 20.53
C GLY A 22 28.22 -13.48 21.68
N GLN A 23 28.39 -14.79 21.88
CA GLN A 23 28.32 -15.40 23.20
C GLN A 23 26.92 -15.52 23.83
N ILE A 24 26.05 -16.33 23.23
CA ILE A 24 25.15 -17.18 24.03
C ILE A 24 25.54 -18.63 23.73
N ARG A 25 26.71 -19.02 24.25
CA ARG A 25 26.99 -20.42 24.53
C ARG A 25 26.29 -20.72 25.86
N ASP A 26 25.23 -21.49 25.76
CA ASP A 26 24.87 -22.59 26.66
C ASP A 26 24.90 -22.31 28.17
N SER A 27 23.72 -22.08 28.76
CA SER A 27 23.53 -22.23 30.20
C SER A 27 22.07 -22.52 30.61
N LEU A 28 21.29 -23.20 29.76
CA LEU A 28 20.02 -23.81 30.18
C LEU A 28 19.88 -25.14 29.45
N GLU A 29 20.10 -26.22 30.20
CA GLU A 29 19.78 -27.58 29.77
C GLU A 29 18.35 -27.60 29.20
N ARG A 30 18.27 -27.97 27.92
CA ARG A 30 17.05 -28.02 27.13
C ARG A 30 16.19 -29.17 27.63
N ASP A 31 15.26 -28.88 28.53
CA ASP A 31 14.16 -29.79 28.82
C ASP A 31 13.16 -29.76 27.66
N SER A 32 13.05 -30.88 26.96
CA SER A 32 12.30 -31.03 25.71
C SER A 32 10.82 -31.28 25.99
N SER A 33 10.03 -30.25 26.32
CA SER A 33 8.57 -30.41 26.40
C SER A 33 7.73 -29.12 26.35
N TYR A 34 8.30 -27.95 26.06
CA TYR A 34 7.52 -26.73 25.82
C TYR A 34 7.61 -26.31 24.35
N THR A 35 6.62 -26.71 23.54
CA THR A 35 6.33 -25.98 22.29
C THR A 35 5.79 -24.61 22.69
N PRO A 36 6.47 -23.50 22.37
CA PRO A 36 6.04 -22.18 22.78
C PRO A 36 4.70 -21.82 22.13
N LEU A 37 3.83 -21.08 22.84
CA LEU A 37 2.45 -20.74 22.45
C LEU A 37 2.34 -20.21 21.00
N HIS A 38 3.34 -19.46 20.53
CA HIS A 38 3.39 -18.96 19.15
C HIS A 38 3.39 -20.11 18.12
N HIS A 39 4.11 -21.21 18.38
CA HIS A 39 4.18 -22.33 17.45
C HIS A 39 2.83 -23.03 17.29
N HIS A 40 2.03 -23.09 18.36
CA HIS A 40 0.67 -23.63 18.32
C HIS A 40 -0.29 -22.73 17.52
N ILE A 41 -0.23 -21.42 17.72
CA ILE A 41 -1.08 -20.46 17.00
C ILE A 41 -0.76 -20.49 15.49
N TRP A 42 0.51 -20.51 15.12
CA TRP A 42 0.95 -20.40 13.72
C TRP A 42 0.72 -21.68 12.92
N ASN A 43 0.72 -22.84 13.59
CA ASN A 43 0.37 -24.12 12.97
C ASN A 43 -1.15 -24.39 12.93
N SER A 44 -1.97 -23.53 13.54
CA SER A 44 -3.42 -23.71 13.53
C SER A 44 -3.97 -23.54 12.11
N LYS A 45 -4.99 -24.35 11.78
CA LYS A 45 -5.65 -24.25 10.46
C LYS A 45 -6.33 -22.91 10.25
N ALA A 46 -6.89 -22.34 11.32
CA ALA A 46 -7.48 -21.00 11.27
C ALA A 46 -6.44 -19.95 10.87
N TYR A 47 -5.23 -19.99 11.45
CA TYR A 47 -4.16 -19.08 11.08
C TYR A 47 -3.71 -19.30 9.63
N GLN A 48 -3.45 -20.55 9.22
CA GLN A 48 -3.05 -20.88 7.84
C GLN A 48 -4.06 -20.36 6.79
N ILE A 49 -5.36 -20.36 7.11
CA ILE A 49 -6.40 -19.86 6.21
C ILE A 49 -6.48 -18.32 6.19
N THR A 50 -6.21 -17.66 7.34
CA THR A 50 -6.54 -16.24 7.52
C THR A 50 -5.34 -15.29 7.51
N HIS A 51 -4.13 -15.78 7.72
CA HIS A 51 -2.94 -14.95 7.94
C HIS A 51 -2.60 -13.97 6.81
N ILE A 52 -2.97 -14.22 5.55
CA ILE A 52 -2.86 -13.22 4.47
C ILE A 52 -4.12 -12.36 4.36
N GLY A 53 -5.28 -13.02 4.25
CA GLY A 53 -6.51 -12.32 3.86
C GLY A 53 -7.13 -11.50 5.00
N ALA A 54 -6.99 -11.91 6.26
CA ALA A 54 -7.53 -11.17 7.39
C ALA A 54 -6.82 -9.82 7.62
N PRO A 55 -5.48 -9.70 7.55
CA PRO A 55 -4.82 -8.39 7.54
C PRO A 55 -5.29 -7.47 6.41
N LEU A 56 -5.52 -8.00 5.21
CA LEU A 56 -6.03 -7.20 4.08
C LEU A 56 -7.47 -6.75 4.28
N ILE A 57 -8.33 -7.61 4.83
CA ILE A 57 -9.70 -7.24 5.22
C ILE A 57 -9.66 -6.17 6.30
N LEU A 58 -8.84 -6.35 7.34
CA LEU A 58 -8.69 -5.38 8.43
C LEU A 58 -8.17 -4.04 7.90
N ALA A 59 -7.16 -4.07 7.02
CA ALA A 59 -6.64 -2.87 6.36
C ALA A 59 -7.72 -2.16 5.54
N GLY A 60 -8.55 -2.91 4.81
CA GLY A 60 -9.71 -2.38 4.09
C GLY A 60 -10.69 -1.68 5.05
N VAL A 61 -11.06 -2.33 6.15
CA VAL A 61 -11.95 -1.75 7.17
C VAL A 61 -11.35 -0.49 7.79
N LEU A 62 -10.07 -0.50 8.16
CA LEU A 62 -9.38 0.66 8.75
C LEU A 62 -9.26 1.84 7.77
N THR A 63 -9.18 1.57 6.48
CA THR A 63 -9.07 2.60 5.43
C THR A 63 -10.42 3.06 4.88
N TYR A 64 -11.54 2.48 5.32
CA TYR A 64 -12.90 2.78 4.85
C TYR A 64 -13.24 4.28 4.91
N HIS A 65 -12.85 4.98 5.99
CA HIS A 65 -13.11 6.41 6.14
C HIS A 65 -12.13 7.32 5.38
N LYS A 66 -11.09 6.75 4.74
CA LYS A 66 -10.03 7.48 4.02
C LYS A 66 -10.16 7.37 2.50
N ASP A 67 -11.20 6.71 2.01
CA ASP A 67 -11.40 6.39 0.59
C ASP A 67 -11.45 7.61 -0.35
N LYS A 68 -12.02 8.73 0.09
CA LYS A 68 -12.06 9.97 -0.68
C LYS A 68 -10.65 10.52 -0.96
N ALA A 69 -9.71 10.33 -0.03
CA ALA A 69 -8.32 10.75 -0.24
C ALA A 69 -7.66 9.95 -1.38
N PHE A 70 -7.91 8.64 -1.46
CA PHE A 70 -7.42 7.77 -2.53
C PHE A 70 -8.06 8.07 -3.89
N GLN A 71 -9.35 8.39 -3.92
CA GLN A 71 -10.04 8.78 -5.15
C GLN A 71 -9.47 10.08 -5.72
N ASN A 72 -9.15 11.04 -4.85
CA ASN A 72 -8.60 12.31 -5.31
C ASN A 72 -7.24 12.10 -6.00
N ILE A 73 -6.36 11.25 -5.47
CA ILE A 73 -5.06 10.85 -6.11
C ILE A 73 -5.30 10.48 -7.56
N ARG A 74 -6.19 9.51 -7.74
CA ARG A 74 -6.51 8.97 -9.04
C ARG A 74 -6.98 10.09 -9.97
N ASN A 75 -7.97 10.86 -9.55
CA ASN A 75 -8.59 11.90 -10.37
C ASN A 75 -7.57 12.97 -10.80
N SER A 76 -6.57 13.25 -9.98
CA SER A 76 -5.56 14.26 -10.28
C SER A 76 -4.54 13.83 -11.33
N TYR A 77 -4.16 12.54 -11.38
CA TYR A 77 -3.16 12.05 -12.34
C TYR A 77 -3.78 11.39 -13.57
N ILE A 78 -4.91 10.70 -13.40
CA ILE A 78 -5.52 9.88 -14.46
C ILE A 78 -7.05 10.15 -14.52
N PRO A 79 -7.48 11.42 -14.73
CA PRO A 79 -8.89 11.82 -14.64
C PRO A 79 -9.79 11.11 -15.66
N ARG A 80 -9.26 10.84 -16.86
CA ARG A 80 -10.00 10.27 -17.99
C ARG A 80 -9.88 8.74 -18.09
N PHE A 81 -9.32 8.07 -17.08
CA PHE A 81 -9.21 6.62 -17.10
C PHE A 81 -10.59 5.97 -17.00
N ARG A 82 -11.07 5.42 -18.12
CA ARG A 82 -12.33 4.70 -18.24
C ARG A 82 -12.16 3.61 -19.30
N PHE A 83 -11.68 2.45 -18.89
CA PHE A 83 -11.55 1.29 -19.76
C PHE A 83 -12.26 0.08 -19.17
N HIS A 84 -12.85 -0.76 -20.02
CA HIS A 84 -13.59 -1.97 -19.62
C HIS A 84 -12.73 -3.24 -19.61
N TYR A 85 -11.42 -3.16 -19.90
CA TYR A 85 -10.58 -4.34 -20.02
C TYR A 85 -10.48 -5.13 -18.69
N ASP A 86 -10.71 -4.47 -17.57
CA ASP A 86 -10.68 -5.04 -16.23
C ASP A 86 -11.93 -5.88 -15.89
N ASP A 87 -13.00 -5.81 -16.69
CA ASP A 87 -14.12 -6.77 -16.61
C ASP A 87 -13.66 -8.18 -17.03
N TYR A 88 -12.64 -8.25 -17.90
CA TYR A 88 -12.06 -9.50 -18.39
C TYR A 88 -10.77 -9.88 -17.65
N LEU A 89 -9.95 -8.90 -17.27
CA LEU A 89 -8.66 -9.12 -16.63
C LEU A 89 -8.76 -9.89 -15.30
N GLN A 90 -9.87 -9.76 -14.58
CA GLN A 90 -10.11 -10.50 -13.34
C GLN A 90 -10.00 -12.03 -13.50
N TYR A 91 -10.31 -12.56 -14.70
CA TYR A 91 -10.27 -13.99 -14.98
C TYR A 91 -8.89 -14.45 -15.46
N SER A 92 -7.97 -13.53 -15.75
CA SER A 92 -6.69 -13.88 -16.37
C SER A 92 -5.84 -14.85 -15.54
N PRO A 93 -5.75 -14.76 -14.19
CA PRO A 93 -5.01 -15.76 -13.43
C PRO A 93 -5.64 -17.17 -13.56
N GLY A 94 -6.97 -17.23 -13.65
CA GLY A 94 -7.72 -18.49 -13.80
C GLY A 94 -7.56 -19.09 -15.19
N ILE A 95 -7.59 -18.27 -16.24
CA ILE A 95 -7.30 -18.68 -17.61
C ILE A 95 -5.88 -19.25 -17.72
N VAL A 96 -4.89 -18.58 -17.11
CA VAL A 96 -3.51 -19.09 -17.04
C VAL A 96 -3.47 -20.43 -16.31
N MET A 97 -4.12 -20.56 -15.15
CA MET A 97 -4.16 -21.80 -14.37
C MET A 97 -4.76 -22.98 -15.14
N LEU A 98 -5.93 -22.78 -15.75
CA LEU A 98 -6.63 -23.80 -16.52
C LEU A 98 -5.90 -24.12 -17.84
N GLY A 99 -5.31 -23.10 -18.47
CA GLY A 99 -4.46 -23.26 -19.65
C GLY A 99 -3.26 -24.14 -19.36
N LEU A 100 -2.48 -23.82 -18.32
CA LEU A 100 -1.36 -24.65 -17.86
C LEU A 100 -1.79 -26.11 -17.64
N LYS A 101 -2.95 -26.31 -17.01
CA LYS A 101 -3.49 -27.65 -16.74
C LYS A 101 -3.82 -28.41 -18.02
N SER A 102 -4.46 -27.72 -18.96
CA SER A 102 -4.91 -28.27 -20.24
C SER A 102 -3.73 -28.63 -21.16
N PHE A 103 -2.64 -27.87 -21.10
CA PHE A 103 -1.39 -28.16 -21.80
C PHE A 103 -0.50 -29.20 -21.08
N GLY A 104 -1.02 -29.89 -20.06
CA GLY A 104 -0.33 -30.99 -19.39
C GLY A 104 0.71 -30.55 -18.35
N VAL A 105 0.75 -29.28 -17.95
CA VAL A 105 1.60 -28.85 -16.83
C VAL A 105 0.97 -29.37 -15.53
N GLU A 106 1.65 -30.34 -14.91
CA GLU A 106 1.16 -30.91 -13.65
C GLU A 106 1.30 -29.89 -12.50
N GLY A 107 0.19 -29.35 -12.04
CA GLY A 107 0.08 -28.67 -10.74
C GLY A 107 -0.06 -29.63 -9.56
N ARG A 108 -0.55 -29.11 -8.42
CA ARG A 108 -0.76 -29.83 -7.16
C ARG A 108 -1.77 -30.96 -7.29
N SER A 109 -2.94 -30.69 -7.87
CA SER A 109 -4.13 -31.52 -7.75
C SER A 109 -4.46 -32.24 -9.05
N SER A 110 -5.22 -33.33 -9.05
CA SER A 110 -5.84 -33.89 -10.27
C SER A 110 -6.98 -32.98 -10.73
N TRP A 111 -7.44 -33.13 -11.98
CA TRP A 111 -8.55 -32.32 -12.51
C TRP A 111 -9.77 -32.29 -11.59
N GLY A 112 -10.25 -33.46 -11.13
CA GLY A 112 -11.42 -33.53 -10.25
C GLY A 112 -11.21 -32.85 -8.90
N ARG A 113 -10.02 -33.01 -8.30
CA ARG A 113 -9.69 -32.35 -7.03
C ARG A 113 -9.59 -30.84 -7.19
N MET A 114 -8.89 -30.38 -8.23
CA MET A 114 -8.70 -28.95 -8.54
C MET A 114 -10.05 -28.27 -8.76
N LEU A 115 -10.90 -28.82 -9.63
CA LEU A 115 -12.22 -28.26 -9.92
C LEU A 115 -13.14 -28.27 -8.69
N THR A 116 -13.01 -29.25 -7.80
CA THR A 116 -13.78 -29.27 -6.55
C THR A 116 -13.32 -28.16 -5.60
N SER A 117 -12.00 -27.98 -5.43
CA SER A 117 -11.45 -26.85 -4.68
C SER A 117 -11.94 -25.53 -5.28
N ASP A 118 -11.86 -25.40 -6.60
CA ASP A 118 -12.25 -24.19 -7.32
C ASP A 118 -13.73 -23.86 -7.12
N ALA A 119 -14.60 -24.87 -7.16
CA ALA A 119 -16.03 -24.73 -6.92
C ALA A 119 -16.34 -24.28 -5.49
N PHE A 120 -15.70 -24.88 -4.47
CA PHE A 120 -15.87 -24.43 -3.09
C PHE A 120 -15.38 -23.00 -2.90
N SER A 121 -14.20 -22.68 -3.41
CA SER A 121 -13.62 -21.33 -3.31
C SER A 121 -14.52 -20.28 -3.99
N ALA A 122 -15.00 -20.56 -5.19
CA ALA A 122 -15.91 -19.67 -5.92
C ALA A 122 -17.26 -19.52 -5.20
N GLY A 123 -17.83 -20.61 -4.68
CA GLY A 123 -19.08 -20.59 -3.94
C GLY A 123 -18.99 -19.75 -2.65
N ILE A 124 -17.93 -19.95 -1.86
CA ILE A 124 -17.68 -19.16 -0.64
C ILE A 124 -17.48 -17.69 -0.98
N MET A 125 -16.61 -17.38 -1.95
CA MET A 125 -16.33 -16.01 -2.37
C MET A 125 -17.60 -15.31 -2.85
N ALA A 126 -18.37 -15.96 -3.72
CA ALA A 126 -19.62 -15.41 -4.26
C ALA A 126 -20.66 -15.18 -3.17
N LEU A 127 -20.83 -16.14 -2.24
CA LEU A 127 -21.73 -15.98 -1.10
C LEU A 127 -21.33 -14.76 -0.26
N THR A 128 -20.07 -14.71 0.18
CA THR A 128 -19.58 -13.63 1.04
C THR A 128 -19.69 -12.27 0.38
N VAL A 129 -19.23 -12.13 -0.88
CA VAL A 129 -19.26 -10.85 -1.59
C VAL A 129 -20.69 -10.39 -1.85
N ASN A 130 -21.58 -11.27 -2.31
CA ASN A 130 -22.96 -10.89 -2.61
C ASN A 130 -23.73 -10.52 -1.34
N THR A 131 -23.57 -11.29 -0.25
CA THR A 131 -24.19 -10.95 1.04
C THR A 131 -23.74 -9.58 1.53
N LEU A 132 -22.43 -9.29 1.49
CA LEU A 132 -21.91 -7.99 1.91
C LEU A 132 -22.39 -6.86 1.01
N LYS A 133 -22.42 -7.05 -0.32
CA LYS A 133 -22.92 -6.05 -1.27
C LYS A 133 -24.39 -5.71 -1.07
N SER A 134 -25.20 -6.70 -0.70
CA SER A 134 -26.63 -6.49 -0.43
C SER A 134 -26.92 -5.92 0.95
N THR A 135 -25.95 -5.99 1.87
CA THR A 135 -26.12 -5.50 3.26
C THR A 135 -25.47 -4.12 3.44
N ILE A 136 -24.30 -3.90 2.86
CA ILE A 136 -23.50 -2.68 2.97
C ILE A 136 -23.77 -1.82 1.73
N HIS A 137 -24.71 -0.90 1.87
CA HIS A 137 -25.08 0.09 0.87
C HIS A 137 -24.03 1.19 0.85
N LYS A 138 -23.09 1.09 -0.11
CA LYS A 138 -22.00 2.04 -0.27
C LYS A 138 -21.97 2.51 -1.72
N GLU A 139 -22.18 3.81 -1.91
CA GLU A 139 -22.12 4.45 -3.22
C GLU A 139 -20.72 4.30 -3.83
N ARG A 140 -20.66 3.94 -5.12
CA ARG A 140 -19.41 3.84 -5.88
C ARG A 140 -18.78 5.22 -6.10
N PRO A 141 -17.45 5.32 -6.26
CA PRO A 141 -16.79 6.59 -6.51
C PRO A 141 -17.27 7.31 -7.79
N ASP A 142 -17.77 6.57 -8.79
CA ASP A 142 -18.36 7.11 -10.03
C ASP A 142 -19.87 7.37 -9.96
N LYS A 143 -20.50 7.17 -8.79
CA LYS A 143 -21.96 7.29 -8.56
C LYS A 143 -22.81 6.35 -9.42
N SER A 144 -22.22 5.29 -9.98
CA SER A 144 -22.96 4.38 -10.89
C SER A 144 -23.88 3.39 -10.17
N ALA A 145 -23.61 3.07 -8.90
CA ALA A 145 -24.40 2.13 -8.10
C ALA A 145 -24.11 2.27 -6.60
N ASP A 146 -25.01 1.73 -5.77
CA ASP A 146 -24.93 1.74 -4.29
C ASP A 146 -24.51 0.39 -3.70
N ASN A 147 -23.57 -0.30 -4.36
CA ASN A 147 -23.10 -1.64 -3.98
C ASN A 147 -21.58 -1.78 -4.12
N SER A 148 -20.84 -0.75 -3.74
CA SER A 148 -19.38 -0.68 -3.94
C SER A 148 -18.64 -1.71 -3.09
N PHE A 149 -19.05 -1.95 -1.85
CA PHE A 149 -18.29 -2.76 -0.91
C PHE A 149 -18.76 -4.24 -0.86
N PRO A 150 -17.85 -5.23 -0.84
CA PRO A 150 -16.44 -5.18 -1.27
C PRO A 150 -16.32 -5.28 -2.81
N SER A 151 -15.11 -5.11 -3.35
CA SER A 151 -14.87 -5.27 -4.81
C SER A 151 -14.96 -6.73 -5.23
N GLY A 152 -16.02 -7.10 -5.97
CA GLY A 152 -16.19 -8.45 -6.49
C GLY A 152 -15.18 -8.81 -7.58
N HIS A 153 -14.74 -7.82 -8.37
CA HIS A 153 -13.73 -8.05 -9.40
C HIS A 153 -12.36 -8.34 -8.79
N THR A 154 -12.01 -7.58 -7.75
CA THR A 154 -10.79 -7.82 -7.00
C THR A 154 -10.85 -9.17 -6.27
N ALA A 155 -11.98 -9.49 -5.65
CA ALA A 155 -12.17 -10.79 -4.98
C ALA A 155 -12.01 -11.97 -5.95
N THR A 156 -12.59 -11.87 -7.14
CA THR A 156 -12.45 -12.89 -8.20
C THR A 156 -11.01 -13.02 -8.68
N ALA A 157 -10.33 -11.90 -8.93
CA ALA A 157 -8.95 -11.91 -9.41
C ALA A 157 -7.97 -12.50 -8.38
N PHE A 158 -8.09 -12.08 -7.11
CA PHE A 158 -7.27 -12.60 -6.02
C PHE A 158 -7.60 -14.05 -5.66
N MET A 159 -8.86 -14.46 -5.83
CA MET A 159 -9.25 -15.87 -5.72
C MET A 159 -8.50 -16.71 -6.77
N PHE A 160 -8.60 -16.37 -8.05
CA PHE A 160 -7.89 -17.11 -9.10
C PHE A 160 -6.37 -17.04 -8.98
N ALA A 161 -5.82 -15.90 -8.55
CA ALA A 161 -4.38 -15.79 -8.27
C ALA A 161 -3.94 -16.74 -7.14
N THR A 162 -4.76 -16.87 -6.10
CA THR A 162 -4.51 -17.79 -4.98
C THR A 162 -4.63 -19.25 -5.44
N MET A 163 -5.59 -19.57 -6.30
CA MET A 163 -5.69 -20.92 -6.91
C MET A 163 -4.44 -21.24 -7.74
N LEU A 164 -4.00 -20.32 -8.60
CA LEU A 164 -2.77 -20.47 -9.38
C LEU A 164 -1.54 -20.65 -8.47
N HIS A 165 -1.47 -19.89 -7.37
CA HIS A 165 -0.43 -20.03 -6.36
C HIS A 165 -0.45 -21.42 -5.70
N LYS A 166 -1.63 -21.92 -5.27
CA LYS A 166 -1.78 -23.25 -4.67
C LYS A 166 -1.39 -24.37 -5.65
N GLU A 167 -1.81 -24.27 -6.90
CA GLU A 167 -1.60 -25.33 -7.89
C GLU A 167 -0.17 -25.35 -8.45
N TYR A 168 0.42 -24.18 -8.74
CA TYR A 168 1.71 -24.09 -9.44
C TYR A 168 2.77 -23.29 -8.68
N GLY A 169 2.35 -22.26 -7.95
CA GLY A 169 3.25 -21.42 -7.16
C GLY A 169 4.02 -22.19 -6.07
N THR A 170 3.33 -23.08 -5.36
CA THR A 170 3.92 -23.90 -4.28
C THR A 170 4.58 -25.19 -4.76
N THR A 171 4.28 -25.65 -5.98
CA THR A 171 4.71 -26.97 -6.48
C THR A 171 5.79 -26.88 -7.57
N ARG A 172 5.76 -25.83 -8.39
CA ARG A 172 6.63 -25.67 -9.57
C ARG A 172 7.63 -24.53 -9.41
N SER A 173 7.12 -23.31 -9.34
CA SER A 173 7.97 -22.12 -9.31
C SER A 173 7.25 -20.95 -8.64
N PRO A 174 7.96 -20.17 -7.81
CA PRO A 174 7.49 -18.90 -7.27
C PRO A 174 6.86 -17.97 -8.29
N LEU A 175 7.41 -17.95 -9.51
CA LEU A 175 7.03 -17.06 -10.60
C LEU A 175 5.55 -17.18 -10.98
N TYR A 176 4.92 -18.34 -10.82
CA TYR A 176 3.48 -18.48 -11.05
C TYR A 176 2.64 -17.68 -10.05
N SER A 177 3.09 -17.62 -8.79
CA SER A 177 2.45 -16.78 -7.77
C SER A 177 2.61 -15.31 -8.11
N VAL A 178 3.84 -14.91 -8.48
CA VAL A 178 4.16 -13.53 -8.87
C VAL A 178 3.29 -13.11 -10.05
N LEU A 179 3.22 -13.93 -11.09
CA LEU A 179 2.38 -13.68 -12.25
C LEU A 179 0.90 -13.55 -11.87
N GLY A 180 0.37 -14.51 -11.10
CA GLY A 180 -1.03 -14.50 -10.68
C GLY A 180 -1.40 -13.27 -9.88
N TYR A 181 -0.64 -12.96 -8.83
CA TYR A 181 -0.89 -11.79 -7.99
C TYR A 181 -0.57 -10.47 -8.70
N SER A 182 0.35 -10.44 -9.67
CA SER A 182 0.57 -9.26 -10.51
C SER A 182 -0.64 -8.96 -11.39
N LEU A 183 -1.22 -9.98 -12.03
CA LEU A 183 -2.44 -9.85 -12.82
C LEU A 183 -3.65 -9.43 -11.95
N ALA A 184 -3.77 -10.03 -10.77
CA ALA A 184 -4.82 -9.66 -9.81
C ALA A 184 -4.66 -8.23 -9.30
N THR A 185 -3.42 -7.82 -9.01
CA THR A 185 -3.13 -6.44 -8.60
C THR A 185 -3.36 -5.46 -9.75
N GLY A 186 -3.03 -5.81 -10.98
CA GLY A 186 -3.38 -5.02 -12.16
C GLY A 186 -4.89 -4.79 -12.29
N THR A 187 -5.71 -5.82 -12.01
CA THR A 187 -7.17 -5.70 -11.95
C THR A 187 -7.62 -4.78 -10.81
N ALA A 188 -7.06 -4.98 -9.61
CA ALA A 188 -7.35 -4.17 -8.42
C ALA A 188 -7.07 -2.68 -8.65
N LEU A 189 -5.88 -2.37 -9.17
CA LEU A 189 -5.47 -1.02 -9.52
C LEU A 189 -6.35 -0.44 -10.62
N SER A 190 -6.67 -1.22 -11.66
CA SER A 190 -7.57 -0.77 -12.72
C SER A 190 -8.97 -0.42 -12.20
N ARG A 191 -9.54 -1.22 -11.28
CA ARG A 191 -10.86 -0.96 -10.69
C ARG A 191 -10.87 0.34 -9.86
N GLN A 192 -9.81 0.59 -9.11
CA GLN A 192 -9.61 1.85 -8.41
C GLN A 192 -9.42 3.02 -9.39
N MET A 193 -8.59 2.81 -10.42
CA MET A 193 -8.34 3.79 -11.49
C MET A 193 -9.58 4.13 -12.29
N ASN A 194 -10.53 3.21 -12.46
CA ASN A 194 -11.80 3.43 -13.13
C ASN A 194 -12.89 4.05 -12.22
N ASN A 195 -12.60 4.39 -10.95
CA ASN A 195 -13.60 4.83 -9.94
C ASN A 195 -14.76 3.84 -9.75
N LYS A 196 -14.53 2.55 -10.03
CA LYS A 196 -15.54 1.52 -9.81
C LYS A 196 -15.64 1.09 -8.36
N HIS A 197 -14.51 1.11 -7.66
CA HIS A 197 -14.41 0.70 -6.26
C HIS A 197 -13.45 1.61 -5.50
N TRP A 198 -13.75 1.83 -4.22
CA TRP A 198 -12.86 2.53 -3.32
C TRP A 198 -11.67 1.66 -2.93
N PHE A 199 -10.61 2.28 -2.41
CA PHE A 199 -9.40 1.54 -2.01
C PHE A 199 -9.70 0.49 -0.93
N SER A 200 -10.52 0.85 0.07
CA SER A 200 -10.97 -0.10 1.10
C SER A 200 -11.74 -1.30 0.52
N ASP A 201 -12.58 -1.08 -0.50
CA ASP A 201 -13.34 -2.13 -1.17
C ASP A 201 -12.40 -3.11 -1.89
N VAL A 202 -11.33 -2.58 -2.50
CA VAL A 202 -10.30 -3.35 -3.21
C VAL A 202 -9.48 -4.20 -2.24
N LEU A 203 -8.98 -3.62 -1.14
CA LEU A 203 -8.26 -4.37 -0.10
C LEU A 203 -9.12 -5.47 0.52
N THR A 204 -10.36 -5.14 0.90
CA THR A 204 -11.30 -6.12 1.47
C THR A 204 -11.62 -7.23 0.47
N GLY A 205 -11.86 -6.87 -0.80
CA GLY A 205 -12.11 -7.83 -1.87
C GLY A 205 -10.94 -8.79 -2.06
N ALA A 206 -9.71 -8.27 -2.09
CA ALA A 206 -8.49 -9.08 -2.19
C ALA A 206 -8.40 -10.09 -1.04
N GLY A 207 -8.60 -9.63 0.20
CA GLY A 207 -8.57 -10.50 1.37
C GLY A 207 -9.66 -11.58 1.35
N ILE A 208 -10.91 -11.23 1.00
CA ILE A 208 -12.02 -12.21 0.85
C ILE A 208 -11.68 -13.27 -0.20
N GLY A 209 -11.15 -12.86 -1.35
CA GLY A 209 -10.74 -13.79 -2.42
C GLY A 209 -9.71 -14.81 -1.95
N ILE A 210 -8.70 -14.36 -1.20
CA ILE A 210 -7.65 -15.22 -0.63
C ILE A 210 -8.24 -16.18 0.42
N VAL A 211 -8.97 -15.67 1.43
CA VAL A 211 -9.55 -16.50 2.50
C VAL A 211 -10.52 -17.53 1.92
N SER A 212 -11.36 -17.14 0.96
CA SER A 212 -12.31 -18.05 0.31
C SER A 212 -11.59 -19.17 -0.43
N THR A 213 -10.45 -18.86 -1.05
CA THR A 213 -9.63 -19.86 -1.74
C THR A 213 -9.02 -20.83 -0.75
N GLU A 214 -8.41 -20.31 0.32
CA GLU A 214 -7.85 -21.13 1.40
C GLU A 214 -8.89 -22.07 2.03
N LEU A 215 -10.10 -21.56 2.30
CA LEU A 215 -11.22 -22.37 2.79
C LEU A 215 -11.65 -23.43 1.77
N GLY A 216 -11.78 -23.09 0.49
CA GLY A 216 -12.20 -24.05 -0.53
C GLY A 216 -11.20 -25.19 -0.72
N TYR A 217 -9.90 -24.87 -0.71
CA TYR A 217 -8.84 -25.88 -0.73
C TYR A 217 -8.85 -26.71 0.55
N TYR A 218 -9.08 -26.11 1.71
CA TYR A 218 -9.22 -26.85 2.97
C TYR A 218 -10.39 -27.85 2.93
N LEU A 219 -11.57 -27.43 2.45
CA LEU A 219 -12.73 -28.31 2.32
C LEU A 219 -12.50 -29.45 1.33
N ALA A 220 -11.91 -29.15 0.17
CA ALA A 220 -11.54 -30.19 -0.79
C ALA A 220 -10.49 -31.16 -0.21
N ASP A 221 -9.53 -30.65 0.55
CA ASP A 221 -8.53 -31.46 1.24
C ASP A 221 -9.17 -32.39 2.29
N LEU A 222 -10.23 -31.96 2.99
CA LEU A 222 -10.98 -32.82 3.90
C LEU A 222 -11.70 -33.97 3.17
N ILE A 223 -12.28 -33.69 2.00
CA ILE A 223 -13.04 -34.67 1.21
C ILE A 223 -12.09 -35.68 0.54
N PHE A 224 -11.08 -35.19 -0.17
CA PHE A 224 -10.19 -36.02 -0.96
C PHE A 224 -9.00 -36.57 -0.16
N LYS A 225 -8.69 -36.01 1.01
CA LYS A 225 -7.51 -36.36 1.83
C LYS A 225 -6.24 -36.31 0.96
N ASN A 226 -5.52 -37.43 0.82
CA ASN A 226 -4.33 -37.53 -0.04
C ASN A 226 -4.64 -37.94 -1.49
N LYS A 227 -5.89 -38.28 -1.82
CA LYS A 227 -6.26 -38.74 -3.17
C LYS A 227 -6.22 -37.57 -4.16
N GLY A 228 -5.66 -37.81 -5.34
CA GLY A 228 -5.58 -36.80 -6.39
C GLY A 228 -4.61 -35.67 -6.10
N ILE A 229 -3.65 -35.83 -5.18
CA ILE A 229 -2.46 -34.97 -5.13
C ILE A 229 -1.47 -35.54 -6.14
N VAL A 230 -1.17 -34.78 -7.19
CA VAL A 230 -0.24 -35.15 -8.27
C VAL A 230 1.16 -34.67 -7.92
N ARG A 231 1.28 -33.42 -7.45
CA ARG A 231 2.54 -32.88 -6.94
C ARG A 231 2.35 -32.31 -5.53
N PRO A 232 3.08 -32.82 -4.53
CA PRO A 232 3.05 -32.19 -3.22
C PRO A 232 3.67 -30.79 -3.30
N PRO A 233 3.24 -29.86 -2.42
CA PRO A 233 3.94 -28.59 -2.23
C PRO A 233 5.42 -28.84 -1.94
N ARG A 234 6.30 -28.02 -2.51
CA ARG A 234 7.72 -28.09 -2.19
C ARG A 234 7.91 -27.74 -0.71
N THR A 235 8.38 -28.69 0.08
CA THR A 235 8.84 -28.43 1.44
C THR A 235 10.18 -27.72 1.38
N TRP A 236 10.25 -26.52 1.95
CA TRP A 236 11.50 -25.79 2.11
C TRP A 236 11.72 -25.50 3.58
N ASN A 237 12.94 -25.77 4.04
CA ASN A 237 13.41 -25.27 5.32
C ASN A 237 14.06 -23.92 5.01
N VAL A 238 13.32 -22.83 5.24
CA VAL A 238 13.92 -21.49 5.22
C VAL A 238 14.99 -21.48 6.30
N SER A 239 16.26 -21.39 5.90
CA SER A 239 17.34 -21.23 6.86
C SER A 239 17.31 -19.80 7.38
N GLN A 240 17.74 -19.59 8.63
CA GLN A 240 17.80 -18.26 9.22
C GLN A 240 18.76 -17.31 8.47
N ASP A 241 19.61 -17.87 7.60
CA ASP A 241 20.59 -17.17 6.76
C ASP A 241 20.10 -16.90 5.33
N ASP A 242 18.92 -17.39 4.93
CA ASP A 242 18.42 -17.23 3.57
C ASP A 242 18.07 -15.76 3.28
N SER A 243 18.58 -15.25 2.16
CA SER A 243 18.25 -13.91 1.67
C SER A 243 17.09 -13.98 0.68
N TYR A 244 16.15 -13.05 0.76
CA TYR A 244 15.12 -12.88 -0.27
C TYR A 244 15.33 -11.58 -1.02
N SER A 245 15.07 -11.60 -2.33
CA SER A 245 14.83 -10.39 -3.11
C SER A 245 13.33 -10.18 -3.25
N PHE A 246 12.87 -8.96 -3.51
CA PHE A 246 11.45 -8.71 -3.65
C PHE A 246 11.09 -7.65 -4.67
N PHE A 247 9.87 -7.76 -5.20
CA PHE A 247 9.13 -6.68 -5.82
C PHE A 247 7.83 -6.46 -5.05
N GLY A 248 7.59 -5.21 -4.66
CA GLY A 248 6.53 -4.82 -3.74
C GLY A 248 5.62 -3.74 -4.31
N LEU A 249 4.33 -3.86 -4.02
CA LEU A 249 3.36 -2.79 -4.21
C LEU A 249 2.91 -2.29 -2.86
N GLN A 250 3.19 -1.03 -2.61
CA GLN A 250 2.99 -0.35 -1.35
C GLN A 250 1.83 0.64 -1.48
N MET A 251 0.93 0.67 -0.51
CA MET A 251 -0.17 1.63 -0.47
C MET A 251 -0.44 2.08 0.97
N GLY A 252 -0.71 3.35 1.16
CA GLY A 252 -0.86 3.90 2.50
C GLY A 252 -1.46 5.30 2.54
N TYR A 253 -1.42 5.87 3.75
CA TYR A 253 -1.84 7.23 4.02
C TYR A 253 -0.64 8.05 4.47
N ASN A 254 -0.43 9.19 3.82
CA ASN A 254 0.46 10.24 4.23
C ASN A 254 -0.16 11.01 5.40
N ILE A 255 0.53 11.05 6.53
CA ILE A 255 0.25 11.90 7.68
C ILE A 255 1.26 13.04 7.57
N GLY A 256 0.82 14.18 7.04
CA GLY A 256 1.69 15.33 6.85
C GLY A 256 1.58 16.29 8.03
N GLU A 257 2.66 16.48 8.78
CA GLU A 257 2.91 17.75 9.47
C GLU A 257 3.59 18.65 8.44
N ARG A 258 2.80 19.38 7.67
CA ARG A 258 3.32 20.36 6.71
C ARG A 258 3.15 21.73 7.34
N GLU A 259 4.25 22.41 7.61
CA GLU A 259 4.26 23.84 7.85
C GLU A 259 5.13 24.44 6.74
N MET A 260 4.50 24.94 5.67
CA MET A 260 5.20 25.85 4.76
C MET A 260 4.94 27.26 5.25
N HIS A 261 5.92 27.84 5.95
CA HIS A 261 5.87 29.26 6.29
C HIS A 261 6.13 30.08 5.02
N LEU A 262 5.12 30.83 4.62
CA LEU A 262 5.22 31.83 3.58
C LEU A 262 5.11 33.21 4.24
N PRO A 263 5.59 34.28 3.59
CA PRO A 263 5.47 35.63 4.13
C PRO A 263 4.00 36.07 4.26
N GLU A 264 3.77 37.13 5.02
CA GLU A 264 2.44 37.67 5.35
C GLU A 264 1.55 36.68 6.14
N GLY A 265 2.15 35.92 7.06
CA GLY A 265 1.41 35.04 7.98
C GLY A 265 0.73 33.82 7.32
N ILE A 266 0.95 33.58 6.02
CA ILE A 266 0.38 32.45 5.31
C ILE A 266 1.13 31.18 5.69
N GLU A 267 0.42 30.27 6.33
CA GLU A 267 0.91 28.94 6.61
C GLU A 267 0.05 27.91 5.88
N ILE A 268 0.71 26.99 5.19
CA ILE A 268 0.04 25.88 4.51
C ILE A 268 0.20 24.63 5.35
N GLU A 269 -0.92 24.11 5.82
CA GLU A 269 -1.04 22.89 6.59
C GLU A 269 -1.55 21.72 5.74
N GLY A 270 -0.85 20.59 5.75
CA GLY A 270 -1.24 19.40 4.99
C GLY A 270 -2.24 18.53 5.75
N MET A 271 -3.45 18.27 5.23
CA MET A 271 -4.41 17.33 5.86
C MET A 271 -4.09 15.84 5.63
N GLY A 272 -2.81 15.53 5.38
CA GLY A 272 -2.40 14.21 4.90
C GLY A 272 -2.94 13.90 3.51
N GLY A 273 -2.88 12.63 3.12
CA GLY A 273 -3.28 12.20 1.78
C GLY A 273 -2.96 10.75 1.53
N ALA A 274 -3.13 10.27 0.32
CA ALA A 274 -2.83 8.87 0.00
C ALA A 274 -1.46 8.72 -0.67
N ILE A 275 -0.90 7.52 -0.62
CA ILE A 275 0.37 7.18 -1.25
C ILE A 275 0.27 5.78 -1.87
N ALA A 276 0.87 5.63 -3.04
CA ALA A 276 1.13 4.34 -3.66
C ALA A 276 2.59 4.30 -4.14
N SER A 277 3.28 3.20 -3.92
CA SER A 277 4.67 3.02 -4.37
C SER A 277 4.88 1.64 -4.99
N PHE A 278 5.77 1.57 -5.96
CA PHE A 278 6.36 0.34 -6.45
C PHE A 278 7.79 0.25 -5.94
N ASN A 279 8.10 -0.84 -5.25
CA ASN A 279 9.38 -1.07 -4.59
C ASN A 279 10.04 -2.32 -5.16
N GLY A 280 11.36 -2.35 -5.16
CA GLY A 280 12.08 -3.58 -5.43
C GLY A 280 13.47 -3.55 -4.83
N ALA A 281 13.90 -4.66 -4.25
CA ALA A 281 15.23 -4.80 -3.69
C ALA A 281 15.83 -6.17 -4.00
N TRP A 282 17.13 -6.15 -4.30
CA TRP A 282 17.96 -7.32 -4.46
C TRP A 282 18.88 -7.45 -3.25
N PHE A 283 18.70 -8.51 -2.46
CA PHE A 283 19.54 -8.82 -1.32
C PHE A 283 20.69 -9.71 -1.76
N PHE A 284 21.91 -9.16 -1.73
CA PHE A 284 23.14 -9.87 -2.11
C PHE A 284 23.83 -10.52 -0.90
N ARG A 285 23.40 -10.20 0.32
CA ARG A 285 23.74 -10.87 1.59
C ARG A 285 22.45 -11.07 2.41
N SER A 286 22.49 -11.93 3.43
CA SER A 286 21.34 -12.25 4.30
C SER A 286 20.64 -11.03 4.91
N HIS A 287 21.37 -9.92 5.10
CA HIS A 287 20.82 -8.71 5.69
C HIS A 287 20.83 -7.48 4.80
N TRP A 288 21.70 -7.42 3.79
CA TRP A 288 21.95 -6.19 3.04
C TRP A 288 21.52 -6.35 1.59
N GLY A 289 20.75 -5.38 1.10
CA GLY A 289 20.29 -5.30 -0.26
C GLY A 289 20.39 -3.91 -0.84
N VAL A 290 20.26 -3.84 -2.17
CA VAL A 290 20.15 -2.59 -2.93
C VAL A 290 18.85 -2.60 -3.71
N GLY A 291 18.22 -1.45 -3.84
CA GLY A 291 16.90 -1.37 -4.45
C GLY A 291 16.47 0.04 -4.81
N GLY A 292 15.25 0.12 -5.30
CA GLY A 292 14.61 1.35 -5.72
C GLY A 292 13.14 1.39 -5.35
N LYS A 293 12.63 2.62 -5.26
CA LYS A 293 11.25 2.95 -4.97
C LYS A 293 10.78 4.05 -5.91
N PHE A 294 9.65 3.81 -6.57
CA PHE A 294 8.89 4.82 -7.28
C PHE A 294 7.60 5.10 -6.52
N THR A 295 7.38 6.34 -6.13
CA THR A 295 6.24 6.75 -5.30
C THR A 295 5.40 7.77 -6.02
N VAL A 296 4.09 7.62 -5.91
CA VAL A 296 3.10 8.65 -6.23
C VAL A 296 2.25 8.92 -5.00
N ALA A 297 2.05 10.19 -4.70
CA ALA A 297 1.27 10.67 -3.58
C ALA A 297 0.46 11.89 -3.99
N GLN A 298 -0.62 12.11 -3.26
CA GLN A 298 -1.37 13.33 -3.31
C GLN A 298 -1.71 13.72 -1.88
N THR A 299 -1.61 15.00 -1.59
CA THR A 299 -2.03 15.61 -0.34
C THR A 299 -2.97 16.76 -0.63
N SER A 300 -3.88 17.05 0.30
CA SER A 300 -4.75 18.22 0.23
C SER A 300 -4.28 19.20 1.30
N PRO A 301 -3.45 20.19 0.95
CA PRO A 301 -3.08 21.25 1.87
C PRO A 301 -4.26 22.21 2.07
N HIS A 302 -4.24 22.95 3.16
CA HIS A 302 -5.14 24.07 3.43
C HIS A 302 -4.34 25.23 4.01
N VAL A 303 -4.92 26.42 3.98
CA VAL A 303 -4.32 27.60 4.61
C VAL A 303 -4.76 27.64 6.07
N ALA A 304 -3.81 27.80 7.00
CA ALA A 304 -4.09 27.97 8.42
C ALA A 304 -4.73 29.36 8.65
N SER A 305 -6.06 29.38 8.74
CA SER A 305 -6.85 30.61 8.85
C SER A 305 -6.48 31.44 10.08
N ASP A 306 -6.27 30.80 11.23
CA ASP A 306 -6.05 31.49 12.50
C ASP A 306 -4.75 32.31 12.46
N ARG A 307 -3.68 31.73 11.89
CA ARG A 307 -2.41 32.42 11.72
C ARG A 307 -2.51 33.52 10.68
N PHE A 308 -3.21 33.28 9.58
CA PHE A 308 -3.44 34.30 8.56
C PHE A 308 -4.19 35.52 9.12
N PHE A 309 -5.30 35.31 9.83
CA PHE A 309 -6.09 36.40 10.43
C PHE A 309 -5.37 37.10 11.59
N SER A 310 -4.42 36.45 12.26
CA SER A 310 -3.57 37.13 13.25
C SER A 310 -2.65 38.19 12.62
N TYR A 311 -2.26 38.03 11.35
CA TYR A 311 -1.48 39.00 10.58
C TYR A 311 -2.36 39.99 9.81
N HIS A 312 -3.57 39.58 9.41
CA HIS A 312 -4.53 40.38 8.64
C HIS A 312 -5.92 40.43 9.29
N PRO A 313 -6.07 40.96 10.51
CA PRO A 313 -7.35 40.97 11.24
C PRO A 313 -8.44 41.75 10.51
N GLU A 314 -8.06 42.73 9.70
CA GLU A 314 -8.98 43.50 8.85
C GLU A 314 -9.70 42.65 7.81
N THR A 315 -9.14 41.49 7.43
CA THR A 315 -9.68 40.62 6.37
C THR A 315 -10.74 39.63 6.84
N GLU A 316 -10.78 39.31 8.14
CA GLU A 316 -11.67 38.30 8.71
C GLU A 316 -13.16 38.63 8.52
N ALA A 317 -13.48 39.93 8.49
CA ALA A 317 -14.86 40.39 8.31
C ALA A 317 -15.45 39.98 6.96
N TYR A 318 -14.65 39.87 5.89
CA TYR A 318 -15.12 39.68 4.52
C TYR A 318 -14.65 38.38 3.85
N ILE A 319 -13.66 37.67 4.40
CA ILE A 319 -13.27 36.34 3.91
C ILE A 319 -14.23 35.29 4.45
N GLU A 320 -14.75 34.44 3.57
CA GLU A 320 -15.60 33.29 3.93
C GLU A 320 -14.77 32.04 4.16
N ASN A 321 -13.89 31.69 3.21
CA ASN A 321 -13.00 30.54 3.33
C ASN A 321 -11.77 30.65 2.40
N PHE A 322 -10.80 29.76 2.64
CA PHE A 322 -9.66 29.55 1.76
C PHE A 322 -9.84 28.24 0.98
N GLU A 323 -9.74 28.32 -0.34
CA GLU A 323 -9.79 27.16 -1.22
C GLU A 323 -8.38 26.80 -1.70
N ALA A 324 -7.89 25.63 -1.28
CA ALA A 324 -6.58 25.14 -1.66
C ALA A 324 -6.70 23.94 -2.62
N GLU A 325 -5.93 24.00 -3.71
CA GLU A 325 -5.85 22.88 -4.66
C GLU A 325 -5.01 21.74 -4.08
N SER A 326 -5.40 20.50 -4.38
CA SER A 326 -4.61 19.34 -3.99
C SER A 326 -3.25 19.32 -4.66
N MET A 327 -2.22 18.93 -3.90
CA MET A 327 -0.86 18.80 -4.40
C MET A 327 -0.52 17.36 -4.73
N ASN A 328 0.00 17.20 -5.94
CA ASN A 328 0.53 15.96 -6.46
C ASN A 328 2.04 15.90 -6.18
N TYR A 329 2.53 14.72 -5.81
CA TYR A 329 3.94 14.41 -5.62
C TYR A 329 4.29 13.06 -6.24
N ALA A 330 5.30 13.02 -7.10
CA ALA A 330 5.91 11.80 -7.60
C ALA A 330 7.39 11.79 -7.20
N SER A 331 7.96 10.63 -6.88
CA SER A 331 9.38 10.52 -6.58
C SER A 331 10.00 9.23 -7.08
N LEU A 332 11.30 9.30 -7.37
CA LEU A 332 12.13 8.16 -7.68
C LEU A 332 13.34 8.19 -6.73
N ALA A 333 13.56 7.09 -6.02
CA ALA A 333 14.63 6.95 -5.06
C ALA A 333 15.31 5.59 -5.17
N GLY A 334 16.60 5.54 -4.85
CA GLY A 334 17.40 4.32 -4.81
C GLY A 334 18.35 4.33 -3.62
N GLY A 335 18.72 3.15 -3.15
CA GLY A 335 19.60 3.04 -1.99
C GLY A 335 19.67 1.65 -1.40
N ILE A 336 19.84 1.61 -0.10
CA ILE A 336 20.20 0.40 0.65
C ILE A 336 19.00 -0.08 1.45
N TYR A 337 18.82 -1.38 1.45
CA TYR A 337 17.84 -2.10 2.25
C TYR A 337 18.56 -2.94 3.31
N TYR A 338 17.95 -3.02 4.48
CA TYR A 338 18.35 -3.91 5.56
C TYR A 338 17.18 -4.81 5.96
N ASN A 339 17.45 -6.08 6.21
CA ASN A 339 16.46 -7.06 6.64
C ASN A 339 17.04 -8.00 7.71
N ALA A 340 16.28 -8.27 8.75
CA ALA A 340 16.62 -9.22 9.80
C ALA A 340 15.43 -10.16 10.05
N CYS A 341 15.73 -11.45 10.20
CA CYS A 341 14.75 -12.46 10.58
C CYS A 341 14.57 -12.42 12.11
N LEU A 342 13.35 -12.18 12.60
CA LEU A 342 13.02 -12.24 14.03
C LEU A 342 12.65 -13.67 14.44
N CYS A 343 11.76 -14.28 13.65
CA CYS A 343 11.27 -15.65 13.79
C CYS A 343 11.15 -16.24 12.38
N PRO A 344 11.05 -17.58 12.22
CA PRO A 344 10.64 -18.16 10.94
C PRO A 344 9.40 -17.43 10.43
N ASP A 345 9.41 -16.97 9.17
CA ASP A 345 8.35 -16.21 8.52
C ASP A 345 8.09 -14.78 9.02
N LEU A 346 8.83 -14.25 10.00
CA LEU A 346 8.68 -12.85 10.45
C LEU A 346 9.99 -12.10 10.39
N HIS A 347 10.00 -11.04 9.60
CA HIS A 347 11.15 -10.21 9.36
C HIS A 347 10.89 -8.77 9.76
N ILE A 348 11.91 -8.12 10.28
CA ILE A 348 11.94 -6.68 10.44
C ILE A 348 13.00 -6.12 9.50
N GLY A 349 12.72 -4.99 8.90
CA GLY A 349 13.68 -4.37 8.00
C GLY A 349 13.45 -2.89 7.85
N GLY A 350 14.30 -2.30 7.03
CA GLY A 350 14.21 -0.90 6.70
C GLY A 350 15.02 -0.55 5.47
N SER A 351 14.90 0.69 5.04
CA SER A 351 15.65 1.20 3.90
C SER A 351 15.97 2.67 4.07
N VAL A 352 17.10 3.08 3.49
CA VAL A 352 17.50 4.48 3.34
C VAL A 352 17.76 4.73 1.88
N LEU A 353 16.91 5.53 1.25
CA LEU A 353 16.93 5.79 -0.19
C LEU A 353 17.12 7.28 -0.45
N GLY A 354 18.10 7.62 -1.29
CA GLY A 354 18.28 8.97 -1.80
C GLY A 354 17.59 9.09 -3.16
N GLY A 355 16.96 10.24 -3.42
CA GLY A 355 16.22 10.41 -4.66
C GLY A 355 15.88 11.85 -4.99
N VAL A 356 14.92 11.97 -5.91
CA VAL A 356 14.34 13.24 -6.31
C VAL A 356 12.83 13.09 -6.43
N GLY A 357 12.12 14.11 -5.97
CA GLY A 357 10.68 14.25 -6.09
C GLY A 357 10.28 15.42 -6.98
N TRP A 358 9.15 15.29 -7.65
CA TRP A 358 8.51 16.32 -8.45
C TRP A 358 7.13 16.56 -7.88
N SER A 359 6.80 17.82 -7.61
CA SER A 359 5.47 18.21 -7.13
C SER A 359 4.79 19.13 -8.12
N SER A 360 3.47 19.03 -8.21
CA SER A 360 2.69 20.04 -8.94
C SER A 360 2.81 21.40 -8.26
N SER A 361 2.51 22.46 -9.01
CA SER A 361 2.38 23.79 -8.41
C SER A 361 1.23 23.78 -7.40
N TYR A 362 1.38 24.54 -6.32
CA TYR A 362 0.34 24.74 -5.31
C TYR A 362 -0.38 26.05 -5.56
N ARG A 363 -1.70 26.03 -5.40
CA ARG A 363 -2.53 27.23 -5.55
C ARG A 363 -3.51 27.29 -4.39
N ALA A 364 -3.59 28.45 -3.75
CA ALA A 364 -4.67 28.78 -2.84
C ALA A 364 -5.40 30.03 -3.33
N ARG A 365 -6.70 30.05 -3.11
CA ARG A 365 -7.62 31.11 -3.49
C ARG A 365 -8.45 31.52 -2.27
N ILE A 366 -8.95 32.74 -2.27
CA ILE A 366 -9.85 33.28 -1.26
C ILE A 366 -11.25 33.34 -1.83
N ARG A 367 -12.24 32.93 -1.03
CA ARG A 367 -13.64 33.21 -1.28
C ARG A 367 -14.10 34.33 -0.37
N TYR A 368 -14.62 35.40 -0.95
CA TYR A 368 -15.21 36.52 -0.22
C TYR A 368 -16.70 36.29 0.04
N LYS A 369 -17.20 36.79 1.17
CA LYS A 369 -18.62 36.71 1.52
C LYS A 369 -19.47 37.42 0.47
N GLY A 370 -20.45 36.70 -0.09
CA GLY A 370 -21.36 37.24 -1.10
C GLY A 370 -20.80 37.24 -2.54
N GLN A 371 -19.62 36.69 -2.77
CA GLN A 371 -19.09 36.44 -4.12
C GLN A 371 -19.15 34.95 -4.47
N GLU A 372 -19.59 34.63 -5.69
CA GLU A 372 -19.55 33.26 -6.20
C GLU A 372 -18.14 32.85 -6.68
N THR A 373 -17.33 33.82 -7.10
CA THR A 373 -15.98 33.62 -7.64
C THR A 373 -14.91 33.70 -6.57
N THR A 374 -13.79 33.00 -6.78
CA THR A 374 -12.65 33.04 -5.86
C THR A 374 -11.48 33.80 -6.47
N ASP A 375 -10.79 34.56 -5.63
CA ASP A 375 -9.63 35.35 -6.04
C ASP A 375 -8.33 34.63 -5.70
N PRO A 376 -7.28 34.74 -6.52
CA PRO A 376 -6.01 34.11 -6.21
C PRO A 376 -5.42 34.70 -4.93
N LEU A 377 -4.89 33.84 -4.06
CA LEU A 377 -4.14 34.23 -2.86
C LEU A 377 -2.66 33.94 -3.04
N ILE A 378 -2.34 32.71 -3.41
CA ILE A 378 -0.95 32.31 -3.62
C ILE A 378 -0.83 31.27 -4.72
N HIS A 379 0.23 31.41 -5.50
CA HIS A 379 0.66 30.41 -6.47
C HIS A 379 2.14 30.07 -6.22
N CYS A 380 2.40 28.84 -5.80
CA CYS A 380 3.76 28.34 -5.58
C CYS A 380 4.15 27.36 -6.69
N THR A 381 5.16 27.73 -7.48
CA THR A 381 5.81 26.81 -8.41
C THR A 381 6.94 26.08 -7.68
N ILE A 382 6.87 24.75 -7.67
CA ILE A 382 7.80 23.88 -6.95
C ILE A 382 8.83 23.30 -7.92
N HIS A 383 10.11 23.48 -7.62
CA HIS A 383 11.20 22.82 -8.35
C HIS A 383 11.40 21.37 -7.88
N PRO A 384 12.14 20.53 -8.62
CA PRO A 384 12.50 19.20 -8.16
C PRO A 384 13.14 19.24 -6.77
N ILE A 385 12.70 18.34 -5.90
CA ILE A 385 13.06 18.26 -4.49
C ILE A 385 13.98 17.05 -4.31
N PRO A 386 15.29 17.24 -4.12
CA PRO A 386 16.15 16.17 -3.61
C PRO A 386 15.58 15.67 -2.28
N ASN A 387 15.39 14.37 -2.17
CA ASN A 387 14.78 13.75 -1.00
C ASN A 387 15.60 12.57 -0.47
N ILE A 388 15.36 12.28 0.81
CA ILE A 388 15.82 11.08 1.48
C ILE A 388 14.58 10.41 2.08
N ASP A 389 14.42 9.13 1.79
CA ASP A 389 13.36 8.30 2.27
C ASP A 389 13.89 7.26 3.25
N PHE A 390 13.39 7.30 4.48
CA PHE A 390 13.61 6.31 5.51
C PHE A 390 12.37 5.43 5.58
N SER A 391 12.53 4.12 5.54
CA SER A 391 11.43 3.18 5.72
C SER A 391 11.79 2.18 6.80
N VAL A 392 10.82 1.82 7.63
CA VAL A 392 10.88 0.67 8.56
C VAL A 392 9.65 -0.18 8.29
N TYR A 393 9.82 -1.49 8.26
CA TYR A 393 8.73 -2.41 8.02
C TYR A 393 8.83 -3.67 8.90
N LEU A 394 7.66 -4.21 9.22
CA LEU A 394 7.49 -5.56 9.72
C LEU A 394 6.86 -6.39 8.61
N MET A 395 7.55 -7.43 8.16
CA MET A 395 7.11 -8.34 7.11
C MET A 395 6.76 -9.69 7.71
N HIS A 396 5.59 -10.21 7.39
CA HIS A 396 5.32 -11.62 7.50
C HIS A 396 5.48 -12.28 6.13
N ALA A 397 6.45 -13.19 5.98
CA ALA A 397 6.61 -14.01 4.80
C ALA A 397 5.58 -15.14 4.85
N THR A 398 4.65 -15.15 3.91
CA THR A 398 3.72 -16.25 3.74
C THR A 398 4.27 -17.23 2.72
N GLY A 399 4.85 -18.32 3.21
CA GLY A 399 5.48 -19.33 2.37
C GLY A 399 6.65 -18.76 1.57
N GLN A 400 6.90 -19.32 0.39
CA GLN A 400 8.12 -19.02 -0.38
C GLN A 400 8.06 -17.73 -1.21
N ASN A 401 6.89 -17.17 -1.48
CA ASN A 401 6.79 -16.25 -2.65
C ASN A 401 6.07 -14.96 -2.34
N PHE A 402 5.58 -14.81 -1.11
CA PHE A 402 4.66 -13.76 -0.77
C PHE A 402 5.01 -13.17 0.58
N GLY A 403 5.08 -11.85 0.66
CA GLY A 403 5.30 -11.13 1.91
C GLY A 403 4.19 -10.10 2.10
N VAL A 404 3.69 -9.98 3.32
CA VAL A 404 2.83 -8.86 3.72
C VAL A 404 3.62 -7.99 4.68
N LYS A 405 3.82 -6.72 4.31
CA LYS A 405 4.54 -5.72 5.08
C LYS A 405 3.57 -4.70 5.66
N LEU A 406 3.72 -4.41 6.94
CA LEU A 406 3.27 -3.15 7.53
C LEU A 406 4.47 -2.20 7.52
N PHE A 407 4.33 -1.02 6.93
CA PHE A 407 5.43 -0.08 6.80
C PHE A 407 5.14 1.27 7.47
N LEU A 408 6.22 1.92 7.87
CA LEU A 408 6.29 3.32 8.26
C LEU A 408 7.40 3.97 7.45
N ASN A 409 7.06 4.94 6.60
CA ASN A 409 8.02 5.69 5.82
C ASN A 409 8.06 7.15 6.28
N TYR A 410 9.26 7.68 6.41
CA TYR A 410 9.52 9.10 6.60
C TYR A 410 10.33 9.61 5.42
N ASN A 411 9.70 10.45 4.60
CA ASN A 411 10.34 11.10 3.47
C ASN A 411 10.61 12.56 3.82
N THR A 412 11.85 13.00 3.63
CA THR A 412 12.21 14.40 3.83
C THR A 412 13.02 14.94 2.66
N GLY A 413 12.82 16.21 2.31
CA GLY A 413 13.53 16.83 1.21
C GLY A 413 13.60 18.34 1.36
N ILE A 414 14.65 18.93 0.81
CA ILE A 414 14.85 20.39 0.83
C ILE A 414 14.45 20.92 -0.53
N GLY A 415 13.32 21.60 -0.58
CA GLY A 415 12.77 22.17 -1.80
C GLY A 415 13.10 23.64 -1.95
N LYS A 416 13.07 24.08 -3.21
CA LYS A 416 13.06 25.49 -3.59
C LYS A 416 11.82 25.73 -4.42
N GLY A 417 11.21 26.89 -4.26
CA GLY A 417 10.07 27.28 -5.06
C GLY A 417 10.04 28.78 -5.27
N ASN A 418 9.32 29.19 -6.29
CA ASN A 418 8.94 30.59 -6.47
C ASN A 418 7.48 30.68 -6.04
N TYR A 419 7.14 31.68 -5.24
CA TYR A 419 5.75 31.97 -4.91
C TYR A 419 5.37 33.35 -5.44
N THR A 420 4.13 33.46 -5.90
CA THR A 420 3.48 34.71 -6.26
C THR A 420 2.34 34.91 -5.28
N TYR A 421 2.42 35.96 -4.47
CA TYR A 421 1.41 36.35 -3.48
C TYR A 421 0.55 37.48 -4.03
N TYR A 422 -0.76 37.34 -3.82
CA TYR A 422 -1.79 38.29 -4.18
C TYR A 422 -2.41 38.80 -2.87
N ALA A 423 -2.15 40.06 -2.54
CA ALA A 423 -2.62 40.64 -1.30
C ALA A 423 -4.16 40.78 -1.31
N PRO A 424 -4.88 40.25 -0.29
CA PRO A 424 -6.33 40.37 -0.22
C PRO A 424 -6.74 41.81 0.07
N GLN A 425 -7.56 42.42 -0.79
CA GLN A 425 -8.15 43.74 -0.53
C GLN A 425 -9.52 43.91 -1.18
N ALA A 426 -10.35 44.76 -0.57
CA ALA A 426 -11.69 45.11 -1.01
C ALA A 426 -11.75 46.19 -2.12
N ASP A 427 -10.67 46.93 -2.42
CA ASP A 427 -10.78 48.11 -3.31
C ASP A 427 -9.48 48.62 -4.00
N ARG A 428 -8.37 47.86 -3.97
CA ARG A 428 -7.15 48.22 -4.73
C ARG A 428 -6.55 46.98 -5.36
N ASN A 429 -6.16 47.09 -6.63
CA ASN A 429 -5.54 46.03 -7.42
C ASN A 429 -4.01 46.08 -7.24
N PRO A 430 -3.42 45.41 -6.22
CA PRO A 430 -2.01 45.52 -5.94
C PRO A 430 -1.25 44.68 -6.98
N SER A 431 -0.06 45.12 -7.37
CA SER A 431 0.78 44.28 -8.23
C SER A 431 1.19 43.02 -7.44
N PRO A 432 1.07 41.82 -8.03
CA PRO A 432 1.45 40.59 -7.36
C PRO A 432 2.93 40.59 -6.98
N VAL A 433 3.24 40.16 -5.76
CA VAL A 433 4.61 40.08 -5.27
C VAL A 433 5.14 38.69 -5.58
N THR A 434 6.27 38.61 -6.30
CA THR A 434 6.92 37.34 -6.62
C THR A 434 8.26 37.26 -5.90
N ASP A 435 8.48 36.18 -5.15
CA ASP A 435 9.75 35.93 -4.49
C ASP A 435 10.08 34.42 -4.42
N LYS A 436 11.24 34.09 -3.88
CA LYS A 436 11.74 32.73 -3.71
C LYS A 436 11.57 32.28 -2.28
N THR A 437 11.11 31.05 -2.13
CA THR A 437 11.06 30.39 -0.82
C THR A 437 11.89 29.11 -0.81
N ARG A 438 12.51 28.84 0.34
CA ARG A 438 13.08 27.53 0.67
C ARG A 438 12.20 26.89 1.72
N TYR A 439 11.89 25.63 1.52
CA TYR A 439 11.08 24.87 2.44
C TYR A 439 11.66 23.49 2.64
N ILE A 440 11.39 22.92 3.81
CA ILE A 440 11.73 21.54 4.13
C ILE A 440 10.42 20.76 4.12
N LEU A 441 10.39 19.68 3.34
CA LEU A 441 9.26 18.76 3.34
C LEU A 441 9.51 17.64 4.34
N HIS A 442 8.48 17.36 5.13
CA HIS A 442 8.40 16.23 6.04
C HIS A 442 7.11 15.48 5.73
N ASN A 443 7.23 14.22 5.34
CA ASN A 443 6.10 13.39 4.94
C ASN A 443 6.20 12.06 5.68
N PHE A 444 5.28 11.81 6.61
CA PHE A 444 5.14 10.52 7.25
C PHE A 444 4.11 9.71 6.50
N ASN A 445 4.35 8.41 6.32
CA ASN A 445 3.43 7.52 5.64
C ASN A 445 3.32 6.23 6.44
N ILE A 446 2.10 5.73 6.57
CA ILE A 446 1.81 4.42 7.14
C ILE A 446 0.94 3.64 6.17
N GLY A 447 1.17 2.34 6.04
CA GLY A 447 0.33 1.50 5.20
C GLY A 447 0.81 0.08 5.09
N PHE A 448 0.35 -0.58 4.03
CA PHE A 448 0.63 -1.98 3.75
C PHE A 448 1.34 -2.14 2.42
N GLU A 449 2.18 -3.15 2.34
CA GLU A 449 2.90 -3.54 1.13
C GLU A 449 2.77 -5.04 0.92
N ILE A 450 2.56 -5.42 -0.32
CA ILE A 450 2.47 -6.80 -0.76
C ILE A 450 3.68 -7.09 -1.64
N ASP A 451 4.44 -8.11 -1.27
CA ASP A 451 5.68 -8.47 -1.93
C ASP A 451 5.62 -9.83 -2.60
N ALA A 452 6.13 -9.88 -3.82
CA ALA A 452 6.65 -11.10 -4.42
C ALA A 452 8.06 -11.34 -3.85
N LEU A 453 8.25 -12.47 -3.15
CA LEU A 453 9.54 -12.86 -2.58
C LEU A 453 10.28 -13.86 -3.48
N PHE A 454 11.60 -13.69 -3.56
CA PHE A 454 12.51 -14.51 -4.34
C PHE A 454 13.69 -14.92 -3.44
N TRP A 455 13.55 -16.04 -2.74
CA TRP A 455 14.60 -16.58 -1.87
C TRP A 455 15.78 -17.11 -2.68
N LYS A 456 16.97 -17.04 -2.08
CA LYS A 456 18.23 -17.41 -2.70
C LYS A 456 19.05 -18.31 -1.78
#